data_AF-A0A2X3EB84-F1
#
_entry.id   AF-A0A2X3EB84-F1
#
_cell.length_a   1.000
_cell.length_b   1.000
_cell.length_c   1.000
_cell.angle_alpha   90.00
_cell.angle_beta   90.00
_cell.angle_gamma   90.00
#
_symmetry.space_group_name_H-M   'P 1'
#
loop_
_entity.id
_entity.type
_entity.pdbx_description
1 polymer ?
#
loop_
_entity_poly.entity_id
_entity_poly.type
_entity_poly.pdbx_seq_one_letter_code
_entity_poly.pdbx_strand_id
1 'polypeptide(L)'
;MLAGAVVTEGIRPGVICLHEGAWPDLDPQVGICKNGAVNVLTKDIPTSRLGNGCAGNTALAWLEKYTGPALPLTAFDPPANA
;
A
#
# COMPACT_ATOMS: atom_id res chain seq x y z
N MET A 1 -0.83 5.92 -1.49
CA MET A 1 -1.88 4.90 -1.69
C MET A 1 -3.09 5.23 -0.83
N LEU A 2 -4.26 4.66 -1.13
CA LEU A 2 -5.47 4.76 -0.32
C LEU A 2 -5.76 3.44 0.40
N ALA A 3 -6.38 3.54 1.57
CA ALA A 3 -6.90 2.42 2.35
C ALA A 3 -8.06 2.90 3.23
N GLY A 4 -8.93 1.98 3.64
CA GLY A 4 -9.96 2.25 4.64
C GLY A 4 -9.35 2.20 6.05
N ALA A 5 -9.59 3.24 6.86
CA ALA A 5 -9.16 3.24 8.25
C ALA A 5 -10.11 2.38 9.12
N VAL A 6 -9.55 1.41 9.82
CA VAL A 6 -10.24 0.62 10.87
C VAL A 6 -9.53 0.88 12.18
N VAL A 7 -10.17 1.63 13.08
CA VAL A 7 -9.60 1.99 14.39
C VAL A 7 -9.77 0.83 15.35
N THR A 8 -8.69 0.42 16.00
CA THR A 8 -8.67 -0.73 16.92
C THR A 8 -7.63 -0.56 18.02
N GLU A 9 -7.92 -1.08 19.20
CA GLU A 9 -6.97 -1.21 20.32
C GLU A 9 -6.06 -2.45 20.18
N GLY A 10 -6.25 -3.26 19.13
CA GLY A 10 -5.50 -4.50 18.88
C GLY A 10 -4.08 -4.30 18.36
N ILE A 11 -3.63 -3.05 18.16
CA ILE A 11 -2.29 -2.71 17.69
C ILE A 11 -1.66 -1.64 18.58
N ARG A 12 -0.33 -1.65 18.69
CA ARG A 12 0.41 -0.70 19.56
C ARG A 12 0.23 0.74 19.04
N PRO A 13 0.13 1.75 19.92
CA PRO A 13 0.18 3.15 19.53
C PRO A 13 1.39 3.48 18.65
N GLY A 14 1.17 4.25 17.58
CA GLY A 14 2.19 4.59 16.59
C GLY A 14 2.46 3.53 15.52
N VAL A 15 1.69 2.43 15.50
CA VAL A 15 1.77 1.38 14.47
C VAL A 15 0.53 1.41 13.59
N ILE A 16 0.72 1.22 12.29
CA ILE A 16 -0.34 0.89 11.35
C ILE A 16 -0.15 -0.53 10.83
N CYS A 17 -1.26 -1.22 10.58
CA CYS A 17 -1.25 -2.55 9.97
C CYS A 17 -1.97 -2.50 8.63
N LEU A 18 -1.28 -2.94 7.58
CA LEU A 18 -1.85 -3.21 6.27
C LEU A 18 -1.36 -4.59 5.85
N HIS A 19 -2.29 -5.49 5.53
CA HIS A 19 -1.95 -6.81 5.03
C HIS A 19 -1.45 -6.73 3.59
N GLU A 20 -0.50 -7.61 3.25
CA GLU A 20 -0.02 -7.77 1.89
C GLU A 20 -1.08 -8.46 1.00
N GLY A 21 -0.84 -8.47 -0.32
CA GLY A 21 -1.66 -9.21 -1.28
C GLY A 21 -2.71 -8.38 -2.04
N ALA A 22 -2.92 -7.12 -1.67
CA ALA A 22 -3.82 -6.24 -2.43
C ALA A 22 -3.28 -6.02 -3.86
N TRP A 23 -4.16 -6.17 -4.85
CA TRP A 23 -3.82 -5.97 -6.26
C TRP A 23 -3.44 -4.51 -6.53
N PRO A 24 -2.27 -4.23 -7.12
CA PRO A 24 -1.87 -2.86 -7.46
C PRO A 24 -2.81 -2.21 -8.47
N ASP A 25 -3.30 -1.04 -8.12
CA ASP A 25 -4.12 -0.19 -8.99
C ASP A 25 -3.60 1.25 -8.95
N LEU A 26 -2.52 1.49 -9.69
CA LEU A 26 -1.83 2.78 -9.71
C LEU A 26 -2.51 3.73 -10.69
N ASP A 27 -2.98 4.86 -10.18
CA ASP A 27 -3.37 5.97 -11.03
C ASP A 27 -2.10 6.71 -11.52
N PRO A 28 -1.82 6.73 -12.83
CA PRO A 28 -0.61 7.33 -13.37
C PRO A 28 -0.63 8.87 -13.34
N GLN A 29 -1.80 9.50 -13.21
CA GLN A 29 -1.92 10.96 -13.19
C GLN A 29 -1.63 11.53 -11.81
N VAL A 30 -2.12 10.87 -10.76
CA VAL A 30 -1.92 11.32 -9.37
C VAL A 30 -0.84 10.55 -8.61
N GLY A 31 -0.35 9.43 -9.16
CA GLY A 31 0.69 8.61 -8.52
C GLY A 31 0.20 7.85 -7.28
N ILE A 32 -1.11 7.63 -7.16
CA ILE A 32 -1.73 7.00 -5.99
C ILE A 32 -2.19 5.59 -6.36
N CYS A 33 -1.80 4.59 -5.56
CA CYS A 33 -2.47 3.30 -5.60
C CYS A 33 -3.86 3.39 -4.95
N LYS A 34 -4.92 3.14 -5.72
CA LYS A 34 -6.33 3.27 -5.32
C LYS A 34 -6.83 2.10 -4.47
N ASN A 35 -6.27 0.91 -4.65
CA ASN A 35 -6.70 -0.34 -3.99
C ASN A 35 -5.96 -0.67 -2.69
N GLY A 36 -4.79 -0.06 -2.48
CA GLY A 36 -4.01 -0.23 -1.26
C GLY A 36 -2.95 -1.34 -1.27
N ALA A 37 -2.26 -1.54 -2.40
CA ALA A 37 -1.10 -2.41 -2.48
C ALA A 37 0.05 -1.89 -1.58
N VAL A 38 0.22 -2.47 -0.40
CA VAL A 38 1.15 -1.97 0.65
C VAL A 38 2.61 -1.90 0.21
N ASN A 39 3.04 -2.79 -0.69
CA ASN A 39 4.43 -2.83 -1.16
C ASN A 39 4.84 -1.59 -1.96
N VAL A 40 3.91 -0.74 -2.39
CA VAL A 40 4.24 0.58 -2.98
C VAL A 40 4.90 1.54 -1.98
N LEU A 41 4.81 1.24 -0.68
CA LEU A 41 5.43 2.02 0.40
C LEU A 41 6.73 1.40 0.93
N THR A 42 7.06 0.18 0.50
CA THR A 42 8.21 -0.58 1.04
C THR A 42 9.49 -0.26 0.27
N LYS A 43 10.63 -0.35 0.95
CA LYS A 43 11.94 -0.16 0.31
C LYS A 43 12.41 -1.47 -0.30
N ASP A 44 12.89 -1.39 -1.54
CA ASP A 44 13.61 -2.49 -2.18
C ASP A 44 15.09 -2.46 -1.76
N ILE A 45 15.37 -2.98 -0.57
CA ILE A 45 16.71 -3.11 -0.01
C ILE A 45 16.92 -4.53 0.53
N PRO A 46 18.13 -5.09 0.40
CA PRO A 46 18.43 -6.40 0.98
C PRO A 46 18.56 -6.32 2.50
N THR A 47 18.29 -7.43 3.17
CA THR A 47 18.50 -7.55 4.63
C THR A 47 19.95 -7.30 5.06
N SER A 48 20.93 -7.73 4.25
CA SER A 48 22.35 -7.50 4.45
C SER A 48 23.16 -7.92 3.22
N ARG A 49 24.46 -7.59 3.18
CA ARG A 49 25.38 -8.07 2.13
C ARG A 49 25.48 -9.59 2.05
N LEU A 50 25.31 -10.29 3.17
CA LEU A 50 25.41 -11.75 3.24
C LEU A 50 24.08 -12.42 2.84
N GLY A 51 22.99 -12.01 3.48
CA GLY A 51 21.69 -12.67 3.33
C GLY A 51 20.96 -12.30 2.03
N ASN A 52 21.13 -11.07 1.54
CA ASN A 52 20.47 -10.55 0.34
C ASN A 52 18.95 -10.88 0.22
N GLY A 53 18.27 -10.95 1.37
CA GLY A 53 16.86 -11.33 1.44
C GLY A 53 15.91 -10.14 1.43
N CYS A 54 14.61 -10.42 1.41
CA CYS A 54 13.54 -9.42 1.44
C CYS A 54 13.47 -8.67 2.78
N ALA A 55 13.30 -7.34 2.72
CA ALA A 55 13.09 -6.47 3.88
C ALA A 55 11.70 -5.78 3.88
N GLY A 56 10.68 -6.40 3.26
CA GLY A 56 9.37 -5.80 3.00
C GLY A 56 8.62 -5.28 4.24
N ASN A 57 8.85 -5.85 5.42
CA ASN A 57 8.19 -5.41 6.66
C ASN A 57 8.93 -4.25 7.36
N THR A 58 10.00 -3.72 6.76
CA THR A 58 10.73 -2.55 7.27
C THR A 58 10.29 -1.30 6.50
N ALA A 59 9.29 -0.59 7.03
CA ALA A 59 8.80 0.65 6.45
C ALA A 59 8.44 1.66 7.53
N LEU A 60 8.61 2.95 7.19
CA LEU A 60 8.05 4.08 7.93
C LEU A 60 7.11 4.82 6.99
N ALA A 61 5.91 5.13 7.46
CA ALA A 61 4.91 5.80 6.68
C ALA A 61 4.14 6.79 7.54
N TRP A 62 3.58 7.80 6.88
CA TRP A 62 2.61 8.72 7.44
C TRP A 62 1.27 8.47 6.77
N LEU A 63 0.19 8.77 7.48
CA LEU A 63 -1.16 8.74 6.94
C LEU A 63 -1.85 10.07 7.23
N GLU A 64 -2.74 10.43 6.34
CA GLU A 64 -3.62 11.58 6.49
C GLU A 64 -4.99 11.22 5.92
N LYS A 65 -6.01 12.00 6.30
CA LYS A 65 -7.33 11.85 5.70
C LYS A 65 -7.24 12.31 4.24
N TYR A 66 -7.54 11.43 3.30
CA TYR A 66 -7.65 11.80 1.90
C TYR A 66 -8.85 12.74 1.68
N THR A 67 -8.59 13.91 1.10
CA THR A 67 -9.60 14.94 0.80
C THR A 67 -9.74 15.23 -0.70
N GLY A 68 -9.15 14.39 -1.56
CA GLY A 68 -9.26 14.51 -3.01
C GLY A 68 -10.58 13.95 -3.56
N PRO A 69 -10.79 14.02 -4.89
CA PRO A 69 -11.95 13.42 -5.52
C PRO A 69 -11.96 11.90 -5.32
N ALA A 70 -13.15 11.30 -5.38
CA ALA A 70 -13.24 9.85 -5.38
C ALA A 70 -12.50 9.27 -6.61
N LEU A 71 -11.54 8.38 -6.37
CA LEU A 71 -10.81 7.68 -7.41
C LEU A 71 -11.48 6.32 -7.68
N PRO A 72 -12.04 6.08 -8.88
CA PRO A 72 -12.67 4.80 -9.20
C PRO A 72 -11.67 3.65 -9.14
N LEU A 73 -12.02 2.60 -8.40
CA LEU A 73 -11.23 1.38 -8.31
C LEU A 73 -11.36 0.59 -9.60
N THR A 74 -10.24 0.25 -10.23
CA THR A 74 -10.18 -0.47 -11.51
C THR A 74 -9.36 -1.76 -11.43
N ALA A 75 -8.81 -2.09 -10.25
CA ALA A 75 -8.00 -3.30 -10.03
C ALA A 75 -8.71 -4.60 -10.48
N PHE A 76 -10.03 -4.63 -10.34
CA PHE A 76 -10.87 -5.81 -10.56
C PHE A 76 -11.66 -5.74 -11.85
N ASP A 77 -11.47 -4.68 -12.65
CA ASP A 77 -12.07 -4.59 -13.96
C ASP A 77 -11.28 -5.48 -14.93
N PRO A 78 -11.96 -6.27 -15.76
CA PRO A 78 -11.28 -7.04 -16.80
C PRO A 78 -10.57 -6.09 -17.77
N PRO A 79 -9.39 -6.47 -18.29
CA PRO A 79 -8.77 -5.70 -19.36
C PRO A 79 -9.70 -5.65 -20.58
N ALA A 80 -9.61 -4.58 -21.38
CA ALA A 80 -10.55 -4.31 -22.48
C ALA A 80 -10.68 -5.43 -23.53
N ASN A 81 -9.70 -6.34 -23.59
CA ASN A 81 -9.65 -7.46 -24.52
C ASN A 81 -9.53 -8.83 -23.80
N ALA A 82 -10.06 -8.94 -22.58
CA ALA A 82 -10.12 -10.21 -21.83
C ALA A 82 -11.02 -11.26 -22.49
#